data_AF-A0A7L3Q5C2-F1
#
_entry.id   AF-A0A7L3Q5C2-F1
#
_cell.length_a   1.000
_cell.length_b   1.000
_cell.length_c   1.000
_cell.angle_alpha   90.00
_cell.angle_beta   90.00
_cell.angle_gamma   90.00
#
_symmetry.space_group_name_H-M   'P 1'
#
loop_
_entity.id
_entity.type
_entity.pdbx_description
1 polymer ?
#
loop_
_entity_poly.entity_id
_entity_poly.type
_entity_poly.pdbx_seq_one_letter_code
_entity_poly.pdbx_strand_id
1 'polypeptide(L)'
;DLALESNPSDHPRASTIFLSKSQTDVREKRKSNHINHVSPGQLTKKYSSCSTIFIDDSTVSQPNLRSTIKCVTLAIFYHIKNRDSDRSLDIFDEKSHPLTREEVPDDYYKHDPDHKHIYRFVRTLFSAAQLTAECAIVTLVYLERLLTYAEIDICPSNWKRIVLGAILLASKVWDDQAVWNVDYCQILKDITVEDMNEMERHFLELLQFNINVPASVYAKYYFDLRSLADDNNLSFLLEPLSKERAQKLE
;
A
#
# COMPACT_ATOMS: atom_id res chain seq x y z
N ASP A 1 27.61 -8.12 -20.21
CA ASP A 1 27.00 -6.95 -19.55
C ASP A 1 25.53 -6.85 -19.90
N LEU A 2 24.72 -7.70 -19.28
CA LEU A 2 23.26 -7.61 -19.33
C LEU A 2 22.89 -6.49 -18.36
N ALA A 3 22.32 -5.40 -18.87
CA ALA A 3 21.68 -4.40 -18.04
C ALA A 3 20.69 -5.15 -17.13
N LEU A 4 20.91 -5.13 -15.81
CA LEU A 4 19.85 -5.45 -14.87
C LEU A 4 18.65 -4.62 -15.31
N GLU A 5 17.59 -5.28 -15.76
CA GLU A 5 16.31 -4.60 -15.91
C GLU A 5 16.01 -3.97 -14.56
N SER A 6 15.96 -2.66 -14.62
CA SER A 6 16.07 -1.79 -13.48
C SER A 6 14.76 -1.96 -12.68
N ASN A 7 14.78 -2.46 -11.43
CA ASN A 7 13.58 -2.80 -10.66
C ASN A 7 12.60 -1.61 -10.60
N PRO A 8 11.35 -1.72 -11.11
CA PRO A 8 10.40 -0.62 -11.14
C PRO A 8 10.25 0.11 -9.80
N SER A 9 10.33 -0.57 -8.66
CA SER A 9 10.21 0.04 -7.33
C SER A 9 11.35 1.01 -6.98
N ASP A 10 12.51 0.89 -7.63
CA ASP A 10 13.66 1.77 -7.43
C ASP A 10 13.74 2.90 -8.47
N HIS A 11 13.04 2.77 -9.60
CA HIS A 11 13.12 3.76 -10.68
C HIS A 11 11.95 4.73 -10.67
N PRO A 12 12.23 6.05 -10.53
CA PRO A 12 11.19 7.07 -10.44
C PRO A 12 10.39 7.26 -11.73
N ARG A 13 10.90 6.79 -12.88
CA ARG A 13 10.23 6.89 -14.19
C ARG A 13 9.48 5.63 -14.63
N ALA A 14 9.73 4.49 -13.97
CA ALA A 14 8.97 3.28 -14.24
C ALA A 14 7.57 3.41 -13.64
N SER A 15 6.56 2.71 -14.18
CA SER A 15 5.27 2.56 -13.50
C SER A 15 5.46 1.75 -12.21
N THR A 16 4.65 1.96 -11.19
CA THR A 16 4.53 1.02 -10.06
C THR A 16 3.91 -0.30 -10.48
N ILE A 17 4.22 -1.37 -9.74
CA ILE A 17 3.75 -2.73 -10.06
C ILE A 17 2.25 -2.83 -9.78
N PHE A 18 1.77 -2.28 -8.66
CA PHE A 18 0.35 -2.27 -8.30
C PHE A 18 -0.51 -1.57 -9.37
N LEU A 19 0.01 -0.51 -10.00
CA LEU A 19 -0.74 0.21 -11.02
C LEU A 19 -0.90 -0.68 -12.25
N SER A 20 0.13 -1.42 -12.65
CA SER A 20 0.03 -2.41 -13.71
C SER A 20 -0.97 -3.54 -13.38
N LYS A 21 -0.93 -4.06 -12.15
CA LYS A 21 -1.84 -5.11 -11.67
C LYS A 21 -3.29 -4.64 -11.52
N SER A 22 -3.54 -3.34 -11.35
CA SER A 22 -4.93 -2.82 -11.28
C SER A 22 -5.60 -2.66 -12.66
N GLN A 23 -4.82 -2.51 -13.73
CA GLN A 23 -5.35 -2.23 -15.07
C GLN A 23 -6.12 -3.40 -15.70
N THR A 24 -5.83 -4.65 -15.32
CA THR A 24 -6.59 -5.84 -15.76
C THR A 24 -8.08 -5.68 -15.41
N ASP A 25 -8.37 -5.33 -14.15
CA ASP A 25 -9.72 -5.12 -13.63
C ASP A 25 -10.40 -3.86 -14.20
N VAL A 26 -9.65 -2.77 -14.36
CA VAL A 26 -10.21 -1.52 -14.93
C VAL A 26 -10.66 -1.75 -16.37
N ARG A 27 -9.92 -2.53 -17.15
CA ARG A 27 -10.31 -2.92 -18.52
C ARG A 27 -11.58 -3.76 -18.53
N GLU A 28 -11.74 -4.70 -17.60
CA GLU A 28 -12.97 -5.48 -17.47
C GLU A 28 -14.17 -4.62 -17.09
N LYS A 29 -14.04 -3.73 -16.10
CA LYS A 29 -15.10 -2.79 -15.69
C LYS A 29 -15.51 -1.84 -16.84
N ARG A 30 -14.54 -1.36 -17.64
CA ARG A 30 -14.83 -0.51 -18.81
C ARG A 30 -15.56 -1.29 -19.91
N LYS A 31 -15.25 -2.57 -20.12
CA LYS A 31 -15.98 -3.44 -21.05
C LYS A 31 -17.40 -3.76 -20.57
N SER A 32 -17.61 -4.04 -19.28
CA SER A 32 -18.95 -4.30 -18.73
C SER A 32 -19.85 -3.08 -18.77
N ASN A 33 -19.30 -1.88 -18.55
CA ASN A 33 -20.05 -0.62 -18.60
C ASN A 33 -20.44 -0.22 -20.03
N HIS A 34 -19.80 -0.76 -21.07
CA HIS A 34 -20.21 -0.53 -22.46
C HIS A 34 -21.47 -1.31 -22.86
N ILE A 35 -21.89 -2.31 -22.07
CA ILE A 35 -23.06 -3.15 -22.32
C ILE A 35 -24.29 -2.66 -21.54
N ASN A 36 -24.11 -1.89 -20.46
CA ASN A 36 -25.19 -1.36 -19.64
C ASN A 36 -25.32 0.15 -19.80
N HIS A 37 -26.54 0.57 -20.14
CA HIS A 37 -27.00 1.96 -20.27
C HIS A 37 -26.37 2.94 -19.26
N VAL A 38 -25.98 4.11 -19.79
CA VAL A 38 -25.51 5.30 -19.07
C VAL A 38 -26.44 5.62 -17.90
N SER A 39 -25.95 5.47 -16.68
CA SER A 39 -26.60 6.00 -15.47
C SER A 39 -26.19 7.47 -15.27
N PRO A 40 -27.14 8.42 -15.21
CA PRO A 40 -26.85 9.82 -14.96
C PRO A 40 -26.66 10.03 -13.45
N GLY A 41 -25.42 10.20 -13.02
CA GLY A 41 -25.13 10.45 -11.59
C GLY A 41 -23.67 10.61 -11.20
N GLN A 42 -22.73 10.61 -12.15
CA GLN A 42 -21.33 10.91 -11.83
C GLN A 42 -21.18 12.41 -11.60
N LEU A 43 -20.92 12.78 -10.33
CA LEU A 43 -20.42 14.10 -9.94
C LEU A 43 -19.32 14.51 -10.92
N THR A 44 -19.53 15.64 -11.57
CA THR A 44 -18.71 16.12 -12.67
C THR A 44 -17.24 16.15 -12.25
N LYS A 45 -16.37 15.56 -13.08
CA LYS A 45 -14.92 15.78 -13.05
C LYS A 45 -14.72 17.27 -13.29
N LYS A 46 -14.61 18.07 -12.22
CA LYS A 46 -14.50 19.53 -12.31
C LYS A 46 -13.08 19.87 -12.72
N TYR A 47 -12.93 20.43 -13.91
CA TYR A 47 -11.63 20.87 -14.42
C TYR A 47 -11.28 22.24 -13.85
N SER A 48 -10.01 22.46 -13.52
CA SER A 48 -9.53 23.77 -13.09
C SER A 48 -9.58 24.75 -14.27
N SER A 49 -10.32 25.84 -14.11
CA SER A 49 -10.27 27.01 -15.01
C SER A 49 -9.23 27.99 -14.50
N CYS A 50 -8.69 28.86 -15.37
CA CYS A 50 -7.68 29.87 -14.97
C CYS A 50 -8.12 30.82 -13.82
N SER A 51 -9.42 30.85 -13.49
CA SER A 51 -10.01 31.65 -12.39
C SER A 51 -10.40 30.85 -11.14
N THR A 52 -10.43 29.51 -11.19
CA THR A 52 -10.84 28.68 -10.06
C THR A 52 -10.15 27.32 -10.13
N ILE A 53 -9.18 27.13 -9.25
CA ILE A 53 -8.46 25.87 -9.08
C ILE A 53 -9.18 25.06 -8.02
N PHE A 54 -9.46 23.79 -8.29
CA PHE A 54 -10.01 22.86 -7.30
C PHE A 54 -8.90 21.90 -6.86
N ILE A 55 -8.65 21.80 -5.56
CA ILE A 55 -7.61 20.94 -4.98
C ILE A 55 -8.22 20.18 -3.79
N ASP A 56 -7.81 18.94 -3.56
CA ASP A 56 -8.10 18.21 -2.32
C ASP A 56 -7.05 18.51 -1.24
N ASP A 57 -7.35 18.33 0.04
CA ASP A 57 -6.41 18.60 1.15
C ASP A 57 -5.31 17.55 1.30
N SER A 58 -4.94 16.91 0.20
CA SER A 58 -3.86 15.95 0.17
C SER A 58 -2.86 16.46 -0.85
N THR A 59 -1.63 16.68 -0.40
CA THR A 59 -0.52 17.09 -1.26
C THR A 59 0.57 16.03 -1.17
N VAL A 60 1.58 16.09 -2.03
CA VAL A 60 2.70 15.15 -1.97
C VAL A 60 3.47 15.31 -0.65
N SER A 61 3.54 16.52 -0.09
CA SER A 61 4.22 16.82 1.18
C SER A 61 3.34 16.61 2.41
N GLN A 62 2.01 16.58 2.25
CA GLN A 62 1.05 16.34 3.33
C GLN A 62 -0.12 15.49 2.77
N PRO A 63 0.06 14.17 2.64
CA PRO A 63 -0.97 13.28 2.14
C PRO A 63 -2.08 13.09 3.19
N ASN A 64 -3.33 12.90 2.74
CA ASN A 64 -4.40 12.57 3.68
C ASN A 64 -4.33 11.10 4.11
N LEU A 65 -4.08 10.84 5.39
CA LEU A 65 -3.91 9.47 5.94
C LEU A 65 -5.04 8.51 5.57
N ARG A 66 -6.30 8.91 5.77
CA ARG A 66 -7.46 8.05 5.52
C ARG A 66 -7.55 7.66 4.05
N SER A 67 -7.30 8.61 3.17
CA SER A 67 -7.28 8.44 1.73
C SER A 67 -6.14 7.53 1.30
N THR A 68 -4.94 7.78 1.80
CA THR A 68 -3.74 7.00 1.48
C THR A 68 -3.89 5.55 1.92
N ILE A 69 -4.37 5.28 3.14
CA ILE A 69 -4.60 3.90 3.62
C ILE A 69 -5.56 3.16 2.69
N LYS A 70 -6.65 3.79 2.23
CA LYS A 70 -7.57 3.15 1.27
C LYS A 70 -6.87 2.79 -0.04
N CYS A 71 -6.05 3.67 -0.57
CA CYS A 71 -5.36 3.44 -1.84
C CYS A 71 -4.27 2.38 -1.71
N VAL A 72 -3.47 2.42 -0.63
CA VAL A 72 -2.44 1.41 -0.33
C VAL A 72 -3.08 0.04 -0.12
N THR A 73 -4.19 -0.03 0.61
CA THR A 73 -4.93 -1.29 0.78
C THR A 73 -5.41 -1.82 -0.57
N LEU A 74 -5.92 -0.96 -1.44
CA LEU A 74 -6.38 -1.35 -2.77
C LEU A 74 -5.22 -1.85 -3.64
N ALA A 75 -4.05 -1.21 -3.55
CA ALA A 75 -2.83 -1.67 -4.20
C ALA A 75 -2.42 -3.09 -3.74
N ILE A 76 -2.43 -3.34 -2.42
CA ILE A 76 -2.15 -4.67 -1.84
C ILE A 76 -3.19 -5.69 -2.32
N PHE A 77 -4.47 -5.31 -2.35
CA PHE A 77 -5.54 -6.18 -2.85
C PHE A 77 -5.30 -6.58 -4.31
N TYR A 78 -4.83 -5.67 -5.16
CA TYR A 78 -4.50 -6.00 -6.55
C TYR A 78 -3.25 -6.87 -6.69
N HIS A 79 -2.27 -6.72 -5.81
CA HIS A 79 -1.14 -7.65 -5.73
C HIS A 79 -1.58 -9.07 -5.41
N ILE A 80 -2.54 -9.24 -4.49
CA ILE A 80 -3.10 -10.55 -4.16
C ILE A 80 -3.94 -11.08 -5.31
N LYS A 81 -4.97 -10.33 -5.72
CA LYS A 81 -5.98 -10.79 -6.69
C LYS A 81 -5.34 -11.14 -8.05
N ASN A 82 -4.38 -10.35 -8.49
CA ASN A 82 -3.74 -10.48 -9.80
C ASN A 82 -2.27 -10.90 -9.66
N ARG A 83 -1.99 -11.78 -8.68
CA ARG A 83 -0.68 -12.43 -8.52
C ARG A 83 -0.37 -13.34 -9.70
N ASP A 84 0.91 -13.50 -10.01
CA ASP A 84 1.37 -14.28 -11.15
C ASP A 84 1.52 -15.77 -10.80
N SER A 85 1.84 -16.05 -9.55
CA SER A 85 1.97 -17.40 -8.97
C SER A 85 1.70 -17.36 -7.47
N ASP A 86 2.10 -18.40 -6.76
CA ASP A 86 1.99 -18.53 -5.29
C ASP A 86 3.37 -18.74 -4.64
N ARG A 87 4.40 -18.01 -5.10
CA ARG A 87 5.75 -18.12 -4.54
C ARG A 87 5.78 -17.48 -3.15
N SER A 88 6.20 -18.23 -2.14
CA SER A 88 6.20 -17.79 -0.75
C SER A 88 7.47 -18.22 -0.01
N LEU A 89 7.72 -17.61 1.15
CA LEU A 89 8.80 -17.95 2.07
C LEU A 89 8.21 -18.27 3.44
N ASP A 90 8.79 -19.24 4.13
CA ASP A 90 8.30 -19.76 5.42
C ASP A 90 8.18 -18.68 6.50
N ILE A 91 9.12 -17.73 6.57
CA ILE A 91 9.09 -16.61 7.54
C ILE A 91 7.81 -15.76 7.45
N PHE A 92 7.16 -15.77 6.28
CA PHE A 92 5.90 -15.06 6.05
C PHE A 92 4.67 -15.95 6.13
N ASP A 93 4.81 -17.27 6.29
CA ASP A 93 3.66 -18.16 6.41
C ASP A 93 2.94 -17.98 7.75
N GLU A 94 1.63 -17.73 7.69
CA GLU A 94 0.80 -17.49 8.87
C GLU A 94 0.55 -18.76 9.70
N LYS A 95 0.64 -19.96 9.11
CA LYS A 95 0.47 -21.23 9.84
C LYS A 95 1.73 -21.57 10.62
N SER A 96 2.91 -21.41 10.02
CA SER A 96 4.21 -21.55 10.69
C SER A 96 4.38 -20.49 11.78
N HIS A 97 3.95 -19.25 11.51
CA HIS A 97 4.12 -18.13 12.41
C HIS A 97 2.81 -17.33 12.59
N PRO A 98 1.90 -17.77 13.46
CA PRO A 98 0.58 -17.16 13.60
C PRO A 98 0.63 -15.76 14.24
N LEU A 99 -0.19 -14.84 13.74
CA LEU A 99 -0.35 -13.49 14.30
C LEU A 99 -1.43 -13.40 15.38
N THR A 100 -2.27 -14.43 15.49
CA THR A 100 -3.37 -14.55 16.44
C THR A 100 -3.39 -15.94 17.04
N ARG A 101 -3.96 -16.08 18.24
CA ARG A 101 -4.20 -17.38 18.88
C ARG A 101 -5.20 -18.30 18.17
N GLU A 102 -6.03 -17.76 17.29
CA GLU A 102 -6.96 -18.54 16.49
C GLU A 102 -6.17 -19.49 15.58
N GLU A 103 -6.54 -20.78 15.58
CA GLU A 103 -5.93 -21.75 14.68
C GLU A 103 -6.20 -21.35 13.23
N VAL A 104 -5.13 -21.32 12.44
CA VAL A 104 -5.21 -21.07 11.01
C VAL A 104 -5.91 -22.26 10.35
N PRO A 105 -7.06 -22.05 9.66
CA PRO A 105 -7.80 -23.15 9.02
C PRO A 105 -6.92 -23.93 8.04
N ASP A 106 -7.17 -25.24 7.88
CA ASP A 106 -6.37 -26.08 6.97
C ASP A 106 -6.50 -25.67 5.49
N ASP A 107 -7.50 -24.89 5.13
CA ASP A 107 -7.75 -24.37 3.78
C ASP A 107 -7.46 -22.87 3.63
N TYR A 108 -6.77 -22.25 4.60
CA TYR A 108 -6.43 -20.81 4.60
C TYR A 108 -5.74 -20.32 3.31
N TYR A 109 -4.96 -21.18 2.66
CA TYR A 109 -4.26 -20.88 1.40
C TYR A 109 -5.19 -20.80 0.18
N LYS A 110 -6.45 -21.25 0.28
CA LYS A 110 -7.39 -21.32 -0.86
C LYS A 110 -8.18 -20.04 -1.09
N HIS A 111 -8.28 -19.17 -0.09
CA HIS A 111 -9.23 -18.07 -0.09
C HIS A 111 -8.53 -16.72 0.08
N ASP A 112 -8.47 -15.96 -1.02
CA ASP A 112 -7.95 -14.60 -1.00
C ASP A 112 -8.74 -13.71 -0.03
N PRO A 113 -8.07 -12.86 0.76
CA PRO A 113 -8.75 -11.91 1.64
C PRO A 113 -9.51 -10.85 0.85
N ASP A 114 -10.73 -10.55 1.29
CA ASP A 114 -11.47 -9.40 0.79
C ASP A 114 -10.73 -8.09 1.07
N HIS A 115 -10.86 -7.11 0.16
CA HIS A 115 -10.32 -5.76 0.33
C HIS A 115 -10.66 -5.13 1.70
N LYS A 116 -11.87 -5.38 2.22
CA LYS A 116 -12.31 -4.88 3.54
C LYS A 116 -11.51 -5.49 4.70
N HIS A 117 -11.09 -6.75 4.57
CA HIS A 117 -10.29 -7.44 5.57
C HIS A 117 -8.88 -6.83 5.63
N ILE A 118 -8.24 -6.68 4.47
CA ILE A 118 -6.93 -6.03 4.34
C ILE A 118 -7.00 -4.59 4.89
N TYR A 119 -8.04 -3.83 4.54
CA TYR A 119 -8.22 -2.45 5.01
C TYR A 119 -8.31 -2.38 6.53
N ARG A 120 -9.06 -3.30 7.14
CA ARG A 120 -9.21 -3.34 8.60
C ARG A 120 -7.88 -3.63 9.26
N PHE A 121 -7.11 -4.59 8.75
CA PHE A 121 -5.79 -4.94 9.28
C PHE A 121 -4.83 -3.74 9.24
N VAL A 122 -4.64 -3.15 8.05
CA VAL A 122 -3.76 -1.97 7.87
C VAL A 122 -4.21 -0.81 8.75
N ARG A 123 -5.51 -0.46 8.72
CA ARG A 123 -6.04 0.65 9.51
C ARG A 123 -5.85 0.45 11.02
N THR A 124 -6.02 -0.76 11.53
CA THR A 124 -5.81 -1.06 12.95
C THR A 124 -4.36 -0.78 13.35
N LEU A 125 -3.39 -1.25 12.56
CA LEU A 125 -1.96 -1.01 12.83
C LEU A 125 -1.62 0.48 12.78
N PHE A 126 -2.03 1.19 11.72
CA PHE A 126 -1.78 2.63 11.58
C PHE A 126 -2.43 3.46 12.68
N SER A 127 -3.65 3.11 13.09
CA SER A 127 -4.35 3.83 14.16
C SER A 127 -3.74 3.57 15.54
N ALA A 128 -3.30 2.35 15.81
CA ALA A 128 -2.76 1.98 17.12
C ALA A 128 -1.32 2.49 17.30
N ALA A 129 -0.50 2.42 16.25
CA ALA A 129 0.87 2.94 16.24
C ALA A 129 0.97 4.43 15.85
N GLN A 130 -0.16 5.11 15.62
CA GLN A 130 -0.24 6.54 15.26
C GLN A 130 0.58 6.94 14.02
N LEU A 131 0.65 6.05 13.03
CA LEU A 131 1.49 6.23 11.84
C LEU A 131 0.90 7.23 10.85
N THR A 132 1.80 7.87 10.10
CA THR A 132 1.50 8.93 9.13
C THR A 132 1.14 8.42 7.74
N ALA A 133 0.65 9.30 6.87
CA ALA A 133 0.25 8.93 5.51
C ALA A 133 1.46 8.61 4.64
N GLU A 134 2.55 9.30 4.89
CA GLU A 134 3.86 9.13 4.28
C GLU A 134 4.43 7.74 4.60
N CYS A 135 4.30 7.29 5.87
CA CYS A 135 4.66 5.93 6.27
C CYS A 135 3.88 4.86 5.47
N ALA A 136 2.61 5.11 5.13
CA ALA A 136 1.82 4.19 4.29
C ALA A 136 2.35 4.10 2.85
N ILE A 137 2.86 5.20 2.30
CA ILE A 137 3.45 5.21 0.97
C ILE A 137 4.78 4.45 0.98
N VAL A 138 5.63 4.70 1.98
CA VAL A 138 6.91 3.98 2.17
C VAL A 138 6.68 2.48 2.40
N THR A 139 5.64 2.10 3.14
CA THR A 139 5.22 0.69 3.32
C THR A 139 5.01 0.03 1.96
N LEU A 140 4.33 0.69 1.02
CA LEU A 140 4.06 0.14 -0.30
C LEU A 140 5.34 0.04 -1.16
N VAL A 141 6.28 0.98 -1.03
CA VAL A 141 7.61 0.88 -1.66
C VAL A 141 8.35 -0.37 -1.19
N TYR A 142 8.43 -0.57 0.13
CA TYR A 142 9.12 -1.73 0.72
C TYR A 142 8.46 -3.05 0.38
N LEU A 143 7.13 -3.07 0.33
CA LEU A 143 6.38 -4.23 -0.11
C LEU A 143 6.74 -4.60 -1.56
N GLU A 144 6.70 -3.67 -2.52
CA GLU A 144 7.05 -4.00 -3.90
C GLU A 144 8.53 -4.33 -4.11
N ARG A 145 9.43 -3.71 -3.33
CA ARG A 145 10.84 -4.14 -3.27
C ARG A 145 10.97 -5.58 -2.83
N LEU A 146 10.29 -5.97 -1.75
CA LEU A 146 10.29 -7.34 -1.26
C LEU A 146 9.82 -8.33 -2.34
N LEU A 147 8.67 -8.07 -2.97
CA LEU A 147 8.12 -8.96 -4.01
C LEU A 147 9.09 -9.15 -5.17
N THR A 148 9.80 -8.09 -5.55
CA THR A 148 10.71 -8.12 -6.69
C THR A 148 12.07 -8.73 -6.34
N TYR A 149 12.68 -8.35 -5.21
CA TYR A 149 14.01 -8.82 -4.82
C TYR A 149 14.01 -10.27 -4.32
N ALA A 150 12.96 -10.66 -3.60
CA ALA A 150 12.79 -12.03 -3.11
C ALA A 150 12.05 -12.93 -4.11
N GLU A 151 11.56 -12.36 -5.22
CA GLU A 151 10.76 -13.05 -6.24
C GLU A 151 9.57 -13.83 -5.65
N ILE A 152 8.89 -13.22 -4.67
CA ILE A 152 7.71 -13.78 -3.99
C ILE A 152 6.42 -13.06 -4.39
N ASP A 153 5.30 -13.73 -4.17
CA ASP A 153 3.96 -13.22 -4.41
C ASP A 153 3.20 -13.02 -3.08
N ILE A 154 2.22 -12.11 -3.07
CA ILE A 154 1.32 -11.96 -1.91
C ILE A 154 0.18 -12.96 -2.05
N CYS A 155 0.18 -13.95 -1.16
CA CYS A 155 -0.74 -15.08 -1.13
C CYS A 155 -1.67 -15.00 0.09
N PRO A 156 -2.79 -15.75 0.08
CA PRO A 156 -3.68 -15.86 1.25
C PRO A 156 -2.97 -16.27 2.54
N SER A 157 -1.91 -17.07 2.43
CA SER A 157 -1.14 -17.60 3.55
C SER A 157 -0.12 -16.63 4.15
N ASN A 158 0.30 -15.59 3.42
CA ASN A 158 1.45 -14.77 3.81
C ASN A 158 1.19 -13.26 3.90
N TRP A 159 0.04 -12.78 3.39
CA TRP A 159 -0.20 -11.36 3.19
C TRP A 159 -0.13 -10.55 4.48
N LYS A 160 -0.60 -11.09 5.61
CA LYS A 160 -0.58 -10.35 6.88
C LYS A 160 0.84 -10.13 7.37
N ARG A 161 1.71 -11.16 7.31
CA ARG A 161 3.10 -11.06 7.74
C ARG A 161 3.92 -10.18 6.81
N ILE A 162 3.72 -10.26 5.50
CA ILE A 162 4.36 -9.35 4.54
C ILE A 162 3.97 -7.89 4.80
N VAL A 163 2.67 -7.60 4.96
CA VAL A 163 2.19 -6.25 5.21
C VAL A 163 2.67 -5.74 6.57
N LEU A 164 2.66 -6.58 7.60
CA LEU A 164 3.19 -6.23 8.92
C LEU A 164 4.68 -5.90 8.87
N GLY A 165 5.49 -6.76 8.24
CA GLY A 165 6.93 -6.54 8.05
C GLY A 165 7.24 -5.23 7.33
N ALA A 166 6.50 -4.92 6.26
CA ALA A 166 6.66 -3.66 5.53
C ALA A 166 6.30 -2.44 6.38
N ILE A 167 5.23 -2.52 7.20
CA ILE A 167 4.80 -1.44 8.10
C ILE A 167 5.84 -1.20 9.21
N LEU A 168 6.34 -2.28 9.82
CA LEU A 168 7.37 -2.20 10.87
C LEU A 168 8.64 -1.51 10.36
N LEU A 169 9.08 -1.88 9.17
CA LEU A 169 10.27 -1.29 8.59
C LEU A 169 10.03 0.17 8.20
N ALA A 170 8.87 0.48 7.61
CA ALA A 170 8.51 1.85 7.24
C ALA A 170 8.41 2.78 8.45
N SER A 171 7.78 2.33 9.56
CA SER A 171 7.64 3.15 10.76
C SER A 171 8.98 3.48 11.41
N LYS A 172 9.94 2.56 11.36
CA LYS A 172 11.28 2.80 11.93
C LYS A 172 12.18 3.70 11.10
N VAL A 173 12.00 3.68 9.78
CA VAL A 173 12.86 4.46 8.87
C VAL A 173 12.29 5.84 8.61
N TRP A 174 10.96 5.96 8.58
CA TRP A 174 10.29 7.20 8.17
C TRP A 174 9.73 8.01 9.35
N ASP A 175 9.32 7.36 10.44
CA ASP A 175 8.77 8.08 11.59
C ASP A 175 9.91 8.57 12.50
N ASP A 176 9.87 9.84 12.88
CA ASP A 176 10.83 10.42 13.82
C ASP A 176 10.56 9.93 15.26
N GLN A 177 9.38 9.36 15.52
CA GLN A 177 9.10 8.67 16.78
C GLN A 177 9.59 7.23 16.72
N ALA A 178 10.57 6.91 17.55
CA ALA A 178 11.06 5.54 17.68
C ALA A 178 9.96 4.62 18.22
N VAL A 179 9.39 3.79 17.35
CA VAL A 179 8.47 2.70 17.72
C VAL A 179 9.27 1.40 17.84
N TRP A 180 9.14 0.73 18.98
CA TRP A 180 9.84 -0.52 19.25
C TRP A 180 8.94 -1.71 18.90
N ASN A 181 9.54 -2.87 18.59
CA ASN A 181 8.76 -4.08 18.28
C ASN A 181 7.84 -4.51 19.44
N VAL A 182 8.24 -4.23 20.68
CA VAL A 182 7.40 -4.48 21.87
C VAL A 182 6.08 -3.70 21.83
N ASP A 183 6.05 -2.51 21.22
CA ASP A 183 4.83 -1.72 21.08
C ASP A 183 3.86 -2.40 20.10
N TYR A 184 4.38 -3.00 19.03
CA TYR A 184 3.57 -3.80 18.11
C TYR A 184 3.06 -5.10 18.73
N CYS A 185 3.82 -5.73 19.62
CA CYS A 185 3.33 -6.88 20.41
C CYS A 185 2.19 -6.48 21.37
N GLN A 186 2.08 -5.22 21.79
CA GLN A 186 0.91 -4.77 22.57
C GLN A 186 -0.36 -4.66 21.71
N ILE A 187 -0.19 -4.36 20.42
CA ILE A 187 -1.27 -4.29 19.43
C ILE A 187 -1.69 -5.71 19.00
N LEU A 188 -0.71 -6.55 18.66
CA LEU A 188 -0.87 -7.95 18.25
C LEU A 188 -0.47 -8.86 19.41
N LYS A 189 -1.32 -8.97 20.43
CA LYS A 189 -1.00 -9.58 21.74
C LYS A 189 -0.51 -11.03 21.73
N ASP A 190 -0.69 -11.72 20.61
CA ASP A 190 -0.37 -13.14 20.48
C ASP A 190 0.99 -13.38 19.80
N ILE A 191 1.67 -12.34 19.29
CA ILE A 191 3.01 -12.44 18.70
C ILE A 191 4.10 -12.19 19.74
N THR A 192 5.17 -12.98 19.70
CA THR A 192 6.34 -12.77 20.56
C THR A 192 7.25 -11.67 20.00
N VAL A 193 8.02 -11.03 20.87
CA VAL A 193 9.00 -10.02 20.44
C VAL A 193 10.10 -10.66 19.59
N GLU A 194 10.45 -11.91 19.90
CA GLU A 194 11.42 -12.71 19.15
C GLU A 194 10.96 -12.96 17.71
N ASP A 195 9.71 -13.40 17.50
CA ASP A 195 9.15 -13.63 16.17
C ASP A 195 9.08 -12.32 15.36
N MET A 196 8.71 -11.21 16.02
CA MET A 196 8.70 -9.89 15.40
C MET A 196 10.09 -9.43 14.96
N ASN A 197 11.09 -9.57 15.84
CA ASN A 197 12.48 -9.23 15.55
C ASN A 197 13.04 -10.09 14.41
N GLU A 198 12.70 -11.38 14.39
CA GLU A 198 13.14 -12.30 13.35
C GLU A 198 12.53 -11.95 11.99
N MET A 199 11.23 -11.65 11.95
CA MET A 199 10.55 -11.19 10.73
C MET A 199 11.19 -9.91 10.20
N GLU A 200 11.43 -8.91 11.06
CA GLU A 200 12.06 -7.66 10.67
C GLU A 200 13.46 -7.87 10.10
N ARG A 201 14.28 -8.70 10.76
CA ARG A 201 15.64 -9.03 10.30
C ARG A 201 15.61 -9.65 8.90
N HIS A 202 14.75 -10.64 8.67
CA HIS A 202 14.62 -11.27 7.36
C HIS A 202 14.09 -10.30 6.31
N PHE A 203 13.13 -9.44 6.66
CA PHE A 203 12.60 -8.43 5.75
C PHE A 203 13.73 -7.48 5.28
N LEU A 204 14.56 -7.00 6.20
CA LEU A 204 15.74 -6.18 5.89
C LEU A 204 16.74 -6.88 4.97
N GLU A 205 17.03 -8.15 5.24
CA GLU A 205 17.94 -8.97 4.44
C GLU A 205 17.41 -9.19 3.02
N LEU A 206 16.10 -9.48 2.88
CA LEU A 206 15.43 -9.64 1.59
C LEU A 206 15.37 -8.33 0.80
N LEU A 207 15.32 -7.18 1.50
CA LEU A 207 15.48 -5.86 0.91
C LEU A 207 16.92 -5.53 0.54
N GLN A 208 17.88 -6.42 0.84
CA GLN A 208 19.31 -6.18 0.68
C GLN A 208 19.74 -4.88 1.38
N PHE A 209 19.09 -4.55 2.50
CA PHE A 209 19.25 -3.30 3.25
C PHE A 209 18.99 -2.02 2.42
N ASN A 210 18.34 -2.11 1.26
CA ASN A 210 17.91 -0.96 0.47
C ASN A 210 16.67 -0.30 1.09
N ILE A 211 16.88 0.40 2.20
CA ILE A 211 15.84 1.15 2.92
C ILE A 211 15.73 2.61 2.45
N ASN A 212 16.67 3.11 1.64
CA ASN A 212 16.61 4.49 1.17
C ASN A 212 15.45 4.65 0.17
N VAL A 213 14.55 5.60 0.43
CA VAL A 213 13.46 5.96 -0.49
C VAL A 213 13.69 7.41 -0.95
N PRO A 214 14.26 7.62 -2.15
CA PRO A 214 14.44 8.96 -2.70
C PRO A 214 13.09 9.68 -2.86
N ALA A 215 13.09 11.01 -2.70
CA ALA A 215 11.89 11.83 -2.88
C ALA A 215 11.19 11.62 -4.23
N SER A 216 11.95 11.34 -5.29
CA SER A 216 11.40 11.02 -6.61
C SER A 216 10.66 9.68 -6.66
N VAL A 217 11.12 8.67 -5.92
CA VAL A 217 10.44 7.37 -5.80
C VAL A 217 9.17 7.56 -4.97
N TYR A 218 9.28 8.25 -3.83
CA TYR A 218 8.12 8.60 -3.01
C TYR A 218 7.03 9.33 -3.84
N ALA A 219 7.41 10.37 -4.57
CA ALA A 219 6.48 11.16 -5.38
C ALA A 219 5.81 10.31 -6.46
N LYS A 220 6.55 9.42 -7.13
CA LYS A 220 5.99 8.44 -8.07
C LYS A 220 4.89 7.62 -7.40
N TYR A 221 5.17 6.98 -6.26
CA TYR A 221 4.17 6.14 -5.57
C TYR A 221 2.94 6.95 -5.14
N TYR A 222 3.14 8.19 -4.66
CA TYR A 222 2.04 9.10 -4.34
C TYR A 222 1.13 9.38 -5.55
N PHE A 223 1.70 9.75 -6.71
CA PHE A 223 0.91 10.07 -7.89
C PHE A 223 0.24 8.83 -8.52
N ASP A 224 0.91 7.67 -8.49
CA ASP A 224 0.33 6.41 -8.95
C ASP A 224 -0.84 5.97 -8.05
N LEU A 225 -0.75 6.17 -6.73
CA LEU A 225 -1.85 5.91 -5.80
C LEU A 225 -3.05 6.83 -6.05
N ARG A 226 -2.82 8.09 -6.42
CA ARG A 226 -3.89 8.99 -6.85
C ARG A 226 -4.57 8.54 -8.13
N SER A 227 -3.77 8.13 -9.11
CA SER A 227 -4.29 7.57 -10.36
C SER A 227 -5.16 6.34 -10.10
N LEU A 228 -4.69 5.44 -9.21
CA LEU A 228 -5.46 4.27 -8.77
C LEU A 228 -6.78 4.66 -8.08
N ALA A 229 -6.77 5.70 -7.25
CA ALA A 229 -7.95 6.21 -6.56
C ALA A 229 -9.00 6.73 -7.55
N ASP A 230 -8.57 7.51 -8.53
CA ASP A 230 -9.44 8.07 -9.57
C ASP A 230 -10.06 6.98 -10.45
N ASP A 231 -9.27 5.99 -10.88
CA ASP A 231 -9.77 4.87 -11.68
C ASP A 231 -10.80 3.99 -10.93
N ASN A 232 -10.77 4.02 -9.59
CA ASN A 232 -11.68 3.26 -8.74
C ASN A 232 -12.78 4.11 -8.07
N ASN A 233 -12.96 5.36 -8.50
CA ASN A 233 -13.92 6.31 -7.93
C ASN A 233 -13.80 6.46 -6.40
N LEU A 234 -12.56 6.34 -5.90
CA LEU A 234 -12.21 6.71 -4.53
C LEU A 234 -11.98 8.22 -4.41
N SER A 235 -12.25 8.97 -5.49
CA SER A 235 -11.98 10.39 -5.65
C SER A 235 -12.46 11.21 -4.46
N PHE A 236 -11.55 12.07 -4.01
CA PHE A 236 -11.71 12.88 -2.82
C PHE A 236 -12.48 14.16 -3.12
N LEU A 237 -13.04 14.78 -2.08
CA LEU A 237 -13.79 16.03 -2.24
C LEU A 237 -12.84 17.13 -2.71
N LEU A 238 -13.06 17.59 -3.93
CA LEU A 238 -12.35 18.71 -4.52
C LEU A 238 -13.00 20.01 -4.05
N GLU A 239 -12.25 20.81 -3.31
CA GLU A 239 -12.69 22.12 -2.83
C GLU A 239 -12.00 23.25 -3.62
N PRO A 240 -12.68 24.38 -3.88
CA PRO A 240 -12.05 25.55 -4.47
C PRO A 240 -10.84 26.00 -3.63
N LEU A 241 -9.76 26.36 -4.29
CA LEU A 241 -8.59 26.95 -3.65
C LEU A 241 -8.94 28.36 -3.15
N SER A 242 -9.09 28.52 -1.84
CA SER A 242 -9.28 29.85 -1.22
C SER A 242 -7.95 30.61 -1.13
N LYS A 243 -8.00 31.94 -1.00
CA LYS A 243 -6.79 32.77 -0.82
C LYS A 243 -5.98 32.36 0.42
N GLU A 244 -6.67 32.06 1.52
CA GLU A 244 -6.06 31.57 2.77
C GLU A 244 -5.38 30.22 2.60
N ARG A 245 -5.96 29.34 1.77
CA ARG A 245 -5.41 28.02 1.47
C ARG A 245 -4.20 28.10 0.55
N ALA A 246 -4.20 29.02 -0.42
CA ALA A 246 -3.05 29.27 -1.27
C ALA A 246 -1.82 29.73 -0.45
N GLN A 247 -2.02 30.62 0.53
CA GLN A 247 -0.95 31.09 1.42
C GLN A 247 -0.36 30.00 2.34
N LYS A 248 -1.10 28.92 2.61
CA LYS A 248 -0.60 27.78 3.39
C LYS A 248 0.19 26.77 2.55
N LEU A 249 0.12 26.88 1.23
CA LEU A 249 0.79 25.99 0.27
C LEU A 249 2.10 26.61 -0.29
N GLU A 250 2.32 27.91 -0.09
CA GLU A 250 3.59 28.63 -0.35
C GLU A 250 4.59 28.42 0.79
#